data_AF-R1ECZ0-F1
#
_entry.id   AF-R1ECZ0-F1
#
_cell.length_a   1.000
_cell.length_b   1.000
_cell.length_c   1.000
_cell.angle_alpha   90.00
_cell.angle_beta   90.00
_cell.angle_gamma   90.00
#
_symmetry.space_group_name_H-M   'P 1'
#
loop_
_entity.id
_entity.type
_entity.pdbx_description
1 polymer ?
#
loop_
_entity_poly.entity_id
_entity_poly.type
_entity_poly.pdbx_seq_one_letter_code
_entity_poly.pdbx_strand_id
1 'polypeptide(L)'
;MHKRFRLGGDSLEYATGKVRQLCKVFIGCRGAITRMHTDNHRAHAWLSQLHGHKLYVAAPPGEGRRIHPRRPGGGGRLPRLDPLDASQRAAPQHAGVELWATVLSPGETIVLPEGWWHYAASLSPTVTLMCNFWDQSNVRAVEDIFTEQAARALDEQRREAAAKAASGAGPPVAAVSAATSSAERPIGAGEPRLYRVVHAPFVYLRAAPSTEAPMLGIARKGATVEADAMRDGWLRLAEPCKGGGCGWVLEHGGRMGLGKLLEPTQE
;
A
#
# COMPACT_ATOMS: atom_id res chain seq x y z
N MET A 1 1.03 -30.30 -5.75
CA MET A 1 1.37 -29.97 -7.14
C MET A 1 2.20 -28.69 -7.16
N HIS A 2 3.53 -28.80 -7.10
CA HIS A 2 4.42 -27.64 -7.10
C HIS A 2 4.71 -27.20 -8.54
N LYS A 3 4.11 -26.09 -8.99
CA LYS A 3 4.49 -25.47 -10.26
C LYS A 3 5.82 -24.75 -10.05
N ARG A 4 6.88 -25.33 -10.62
CA ARG A 4 8.24 -24.80 -10.68
C ARG A 4 8.24 -23.62 -11.66
N PHE A 5 8.41 -22.39 -11.18
CA PHE A 5 8.70 -21.24 -12.06
C PHE A 5 10.17 -21.33 -12.51
N ARG A 6 10.42 -21.45 -13.81
CA ARG A 6 11.77 -21.30 -14.37
C ARG A 6 12.01 -19.83 -14.67
N LEU A 7 13.00 -19.22 -14.02
CA LEU A 7 13.59 -17.96 -14.49
C LEU A 7 14.59 -18.33 -15.61
N GLY A 8 14.14 -18.29 -16.87
CA GLY A 8 14.98 -18.42 -18.08
C GLY A 8 15.50 -17.06 -18.56
N GLY A 9 16.17 -16.97 -19.72
CA GLY A 9 16.74 -15.72 -20.29
C GLY A 9 15.77 -14.52 -20.34
N ASP A 10 14.48 -14.79 -20.49
CA ASP A 10 13.38 -13.79 -20.42
C ASP A 10 13.27 -13.08 -19.05
N SER A 11 13.77 -13.70 -17.97
CA SER A 11 13.70 -13.14 -16.63
C SER A 11 14.65 -11.96 -16.43
N LEU A 12 15.82 -11.97 -17.08
CA LEU A 12 16.76 -10.85 -17.01
C LEU A 12 16.25 -9.67 -17.84
N GLU A 13 15.67 -9.91 -19.01
CA GLU A 13 15.05 -8.87 -19.83
C GLU A 13 13.81 -8.28 -19.15
N TYR A 14 12.96 -9.12 -18.55
CA TYR A 14 11.83 -8.68 -17.72
C TYR A 14 12.28 -7.84 -16.53
N ALA A 15 13.30 -8.30 -15.78
CA ALA A 15 13.87 -7.56 -14.67
C ALA A 15 14.48 -6.23 -15.14
N THR A 16 15.20 -6.22 -16.26
CA THR A 16 15.80 -5.01 -16.84
C THR A 16 14.75 -4.01 -17.30
N GLY A 17 13.68 -4.48 -17.95
CA GLY A 17 12.53 -3.66 -18.32
C GLY A 17 11.85 -3.05 -17.09
N LYS A 18 11.72 -3.82 -16.00
CA LYS A 18 11.19 -3.31 -14.72
C LYS A 18 12.10 -2.30 -14.06
N VAL A 19 13.42 -2.51 -14.08
CA VAL A 19 14.39 -1.54 -13.55
C VAL A 19 14.31 -0.21 -14.32
N ARG A 20 14.13 -0.24 -15.64
CA ARG A 20 13.91 0.98 -16.44
C ARG A 20 12.64 1.73 -16.06
N GLN A 21 11.59 1.04 -15.60
CA GLN A 21 10.35 1.67 -15.12
C GLN A 21 10.50 2.37 -13.76
N LEU A 22 11.62 2.15 -13.05
CA LEU A 22 11.88 2.83 -11.78
C LEU A 22 12.27 4.29 -11.96
N CYS A 23 12.84 4.63 -13.13
CA CYS A 23 13.17 6.00 -13.47
C CYS A 23 12.02 6.67 -14.24
N LYS A 24 11.65 7.87 -13.81
CA LYS A 24 10.47 8.60 -14.27
C LYS A 24 10.84 10.04 -14.56
N VAL A 25 10.24 10.61 -15.59
CA VAL A 25 10.32 12.05 -15.86
C VAL A 25 9.03 12.69 -15.34
N PHE A 26 9.18 13.68 -14.47
CA PHE A 26 8.08 14.52 -14.01
C PHE A 26 8.12 15.87 -14.73
N ILE A 27 7.06 16.18 -15.45
CA ILE A 27 6.85 17.47 -16.11
C ILE A 27 5.64 18.12 -15.44
N GLY A 28 5.79 19.33 -14.93
CA GLY A 28 4.73 20.01 -14.17
C GLY A 28 4.71 21.51 -14.41
N CYS A 29 3.51 22.08 -14.39
CA CYS A 29 3.34 23.53 -14.37
C CYS A 29 3.63 24.12 -12.97
N ARG A 30 3.77 25.44 -12.89
CA ARG A 30 3.83 26.15 -11.60
C ARG A 30 2.58 25.82 -10.78
N GLY A 31 2.77 25.52 -9.50
CA GLY A 31 1.70 25.13 -8.58
C GLY A 31 1.36 23.64 -8.61
N ALA A 32 2.00 22.82 -9.47
CA ALA A 32 1.82 21.37 -9.41
C ALA A 32 2.39 20.81 -8.09
N ILE A 33 1.55 20.09 -7.33
CA ILE A 33 1.83 19.57 -5.99
C ILE A 33 1.86 18.04 -6.00
N THR A 34 2.91 17.47 -5.41
CA THR A 34 2.93 16.09 -4.94
C THR A 34 2.77 16.11 -3.42
N ARG A 35 1.61 15.65 -2.95
CA ARG A 35 1.26 15.67 -1.51
C ARG A 35 2.23 14.80 -0.70
N MET A 36 2.34 15.12 0.60
CA MET A 36 3.22 14.45 1.55
C MET A 36 3.03 12.92 1.48
N HIS A 37 4.08 12.13 1.27
CA HIS A 37 4.02 10.67 1.18
C HIS A 37 5.40 10.04 1.38
N THR A 38 5.46 8.71 1.45
CA THR A 38 6.71 7.93 1.36
C THR A 38 6.69 7.12 0.07
N ASP A 39 7.87 6.80 -0.45
CA ASP A 39 7.97 5.93 -1.63
C ASP A 39 7.55 4.48 -1.32
N ASN A 40 7.01 3.83 -2.34
CA ASN A 40 6.50 2.47 -2.21
C ASN A 40 7.63 1.43 -2.09
N HIS A 41 7.28 0.26 -1.54
CA HIS A 41 8.18 -0.90 -1.44
C HIS A 41 9.54 -0.56 -0.82
N ARG A 42 9.53 0.35 0.16
CA ARG A 42 10.73 0.71 0.92
C ARG A 42 11.86 1.26 0.02
N ALA A 43 11.53 1.83 -1.13
CA ALA A 43 12.53 2.37 -2.04
C ALA A 43 13.22 3.60 -1.44
N HIS A 44 14.51 3.75 -1.74
CA HIS A 44 15.13 5.07 -1.77
C HIS A 44 14.72 5.78 -3.06
N ALA A 45 14.90 7.09 -3.12
CA ALA A 45 14.74 7.86 -4.35
C ALA A 45 15.84 8.90 -4.50
N TRP A 46 16.25 9.16 -5.73
CA TRP A 46 16.94 10.40 -6.07
C TRP A 46 16.11 11.18 -7.09
N LEU A 47 16.12 12.50 -6.95
CA LEU A 47 15.40 13.42 -7.82
C LEU A 47 16.33 14.54 -8.24
N SER A 48 16.63 14.58 -9.54
CA SER A 48 17.49 15.58 -10.17
C SER A 48 16.63 16.59 -10.93
N GLN A 49 16.75 17.86 -10.57
CA GLN A 49 16.00 18.92 -11.22
C GLN A 49 16.69 19.31 -12.52
N LEU A 50 16.00 19.15 -13.65
CA LEU A 50 16.56 19.43 -14.98
C LEU A 50 16.17 20.82 -15.49
N HIS A 51 14.98 21.29 -15.13
CA HIS A 51 14.49 22.60 -15.52
C HIS A 51 13.56 23.19 -14.46
N GLY A 52 13.65 24.50 -14.23
CA GLY A 52 12.81 25.21 -13.26
C GLY A 52 13.16 24.89 -11.81
N HIS A 53 12.34 25.41 -10.89
CA HIS A 53 12.58 25.32 -9.45
C HIS A 53 11.47 24.52 -8.76
N LYS A 54 11.85 23.62 -7.86
CA LYS A 54 10.91 22.79 -7.12
C LYS A 54 11.22 22.84 -5.63
N LEU A 55 10.23 23.23 -4.84
CA LEU A 55 10.30 23.11 -3.39
C LEU A 55 10.15 21.64 -3.01
N TYR A 56 11.04 21.15 -2.17
CA TYR A 56 10.93 19.88 -1.47
C TYR A 56 10.84 20.15 0.03
N VAL A 57 9.89 19.49 0.70
CA VAL A 57 9.79 19.45 2.16
C VAL A 57 9.81 17.98 2.56
N ALA A 58 10.67 17.61 3.50
CA ALA A 58 10.86 16.25 3.95
C ALA A 58 10.80 16.13 5.47
N ALA A 59 10.48 14.95 5.96
CA ALA A 59 10.47 14.63 7.38
C ALA A 59 10.98 13.20 7.64
N PRO A 60 11.62 12.94 8.79
CA PRO A 60 12.18 11.63 9.11
C PRO A 60 11.12 10.51 9.12
N PRO A 61 11.51 9.24 8.90
CA PRO A 61 10.58 8.10 8.84
C PRO A 61 9.71 7.90 10.10
N GLY A 62 10.22 8.31 11.28
CA GLY A 62 9.52 8.20 12.56
C GLY A 62 8.30 9.13 12.71
N GLU A 63 8.16 10.13 11.84
CA GLU A 63 7.14 11.17 11.95
C GLU A 63 5.73 10.73 11.50
N GLY A 64 5.58 9.52 10.99
CA GLY A 64 4.35 9.08 10.31
C GLY A 64 3.07 9.20 11.15
N ARG A 65 3.15 8.98 12.47
CA ARG A 65 1.98 9.13 13.37
C ARG A 65 1.52 10.59 13.50
N ARG A 66 2.44 11.55 13.41
CA ARG A 66 2.13 12.98 13.44
C ARG A 66 1.81 13.52 12.07
N ILE A 67 2.48 13.06 11.02
CA ILE A 67 2.22 13.50 9.63
C ILE A 67 0.88 12.99 9.11
N HIS A 68 0.49 11.77 9.48
CA HIS A 68 -0.77 11.16 9.07
C HIS A 68 -1.52 10.58 10.28
N PRO A 69 -2.02 11.44 11.17
CA PRO A 69 -2.60 11.01 12.43
C PRO A 69 -3.94 10.32 12.23
N ARG A 70 -4.32 9.51 13.22
CA ARG A 70 -5.65 8.91 13.26
C ARG A 70 -6.70 9.94 13.64
N ARG A 71 -7.93 9.70 13.18
CA ARG A 71 -9.09 10.43 13.66
C ARG A 71 -9.38 10.04 15.11
N PRO A 72 -9.57 11.02 16.01
CA PRO A 72 -10.10 10.76 17.34
C PRO A 72 -11.47 10.05 17.22
N GLY A 73 -11.68 8.99 17.99
CA GLY A 73 -12.92 8.21 17.97
C GLY A 73 -13.04 7.18 16.82
N GLY A 74 -11.97 6.93 16.07
CA GLY A 74 -11.95 5.92 15.01
C GLY A 74 -12.36 6.43 13.63
N GLY A 75 -12.48 5.52 12.65
CA GLY A 75 -12.87 5.86 11.27
C GLY A 75 -11.72 6.29 10.35
N GLY A 76 -10.51 5.74 10.57
CA GLY A 76 -9.33 5.93 9.72
C GLY A 76 -8.49 7.16 10.07
N ARG A 77 -7.76 7.69 9.09
CA ARG A 77 -6.82 8.81 9.27
C ARG A 77 -7.38 10.17 8.87
N LEU A 78 -6.81 11.20 9.49
CA LEU A 78 -6.90 12.58 9.01
C LEU A 78 -6.07 12.73 7.73
N PRO A 79 -6.33 13.75 6.89
CA PRO A 79 -5.44 14.07 5.78
C PRO A 79 -3.97 14.18 6.23
N ARG A 80 -3.06 13.81 5.33
CA ARG A 80 -1.63 14.01 5.58
C ARG A 80 -1.33 15.51 5.67
N LEU A 81 -0.44 15.88 6.58
CA LEU A 81 0.03 17.25 6.76
C LEU A 81 0.41 17.87 5.41
N ASP A 82 -0.26 18.96 5.04
CA ASP A 82 0.21 19.86 4.00
C ASP A 82 1.18 20.88 4.62
N PRO A 83 2.48 20.81 4.31
CA PRO A 83 3.47 21.72 4.89
C PRO A 83 3.29 23.16 4.40
N LEU A 84 2.48 23.43 3.38
CA LEU A 84 2.19 24.79 2.93
C LEU A 84 0.96 25.41 3.61
N ASP A 85 0.09 24.59 4.21
CA ASP A 85 -1.08 25.05 4.97
C ASP A 85 -0.71 25.45 6.40
N ALA A 86 -0.77 26.75 6.71
CA ALA A 86 -0.44 27.29 8.02
C ALA A 86 -1.34 26.77 9.14
N SER A 87 -2.63 26.54 8.84
CA SER A 87 -3.58 26.03 9.84
C SER A 87 -3.26 24.59 10.23
N GLN A 88 -2.84 23.77 9.27
CA GLN A 88 -2.42 22.39 9.54
C GLN A 88 -1.09 22.36 10.30
N ARG A 89 -0.10 23.18 9.93
CA ARG A 89 1.17 23.24 10.68
C ARG A 89 0.99 23.65 12.15
N ALA A 90 0.01 24.51 12.44
CA ALA A 90 -0.28 24.95 13.80
C ALA A 90 -1.15 23.97 14.60
N ALA A 91 -1.71 22.95 13.96
CA ALA A 91 -2.65 22.06 14.62
C ALA A 91 -1.95 21.11 15.62
N PRO A 92 -2.52 20.88 16.82
CA PRO A 92 -1.86 20.12 17.89
C PRO A 92 -1.40 18.70 17.50
N GLN A 93 -2.13 18.02 16.62
CA GLN A 93 -1.77 16.67 16.16
C GLN A 93 -0.47 16.61 15.33
N HIS A 94 -0.03 17.75 14.80
CA HIS A 94 1.22 17.90 14.06
C HIS A 94 2.33 18.53 14.89
N ALA A 95 2.10 18.76 16.20
CA ALA A 95 3.06 19.43 17.07
C ALA A 95 4.41 18.67 17.13
N GLY A 96 5.48 19.43 16.93
CA GLY A 96 6.86 18.94 17.00
C GLY A 96 7.32 18.07 15.83
N VAL A 97 6.58 18.03 14.71
CA VAL A 97 7.09 17.43 13.47
C VAL A 97 8.25 18.27 12.95
N GLU A 98 9.41 17.65 12.80
CA GLU A 98 10.57 18.28 12.21
C GLU A 98 10.48 18.24 10.68
N LEU A 99 10.48 19.42 10.05
CA LEU A 99 10.40 19.59 8.60
C LEU A 99 11.70 20.17 8.06
N TRP A 100 12.27 19.48 7.08
CA TRP A 100 13.45 19.88 6.33
C TRP A 100 13.01 20.40 4.97
N ALA A 101 13.39 21.62 4.60
CA ALA A 101 12.93 22.23 3.35
C ALA A 101 14.10 22.75 2.52
N THR A 102 14.01 22.55 1.20
CA THR A 102 14.95 23.11 0.23
C THR A 102 14.27 23.37 -1.11
N VAL A 103 14.80 24.30 -1.89
CA VAL A 103 14.38 24.53 -3.27
C VAL A 103 15.47 24.00 -4.19
N LEU A 104 15.14 23.00 -4.99
CA LEU A 104 16.04 22.46 -6.01
C LEU A 104 15.99 23.33 -7.26
N SER A 105 17.17 23.75 -7.69
CA SER A 105 17.48 24.47 -8.92
C SER A 105 17.97 23.51 -10.00
N PRO A 106 17.98 23.90 -11.30
CA PRO A 106 18.51 23.06 -12.37
C PRO A 106 19.95 22.61 -12.09
N GLY A 107 20.20 21.30 -12.20
CA GLY A 107 21.49 20.66 -11.91
C GLY A 107 21.61 20.09 -10.48
N GLU A 108 20.72 20.46 -9.57
CA GLU A 108 20.73 19.96 -8.20
C GLU A 108 19.98 18.62 -8.08
N THR A 109 20.43 17.79 -7.14
CA THR A 109 19.84 16.48 -6.86
C THR A 109 19.60 16.32 -5.37
N ILE A 110 18.42 15.84 -5.01
CA ILE A 110 18.11 15.38 -3.66
C ILE A 110 18.03 13.87 -3.63
N VAL A 111 18.55 13.27 -2.56
CA VAL A 111 18.37 11.85 -2.26
C VAL A 111 17.46 11.74 -1.03
N LEU A 112 16.39 10.97 -1.16
CA LEU A 112 15.44 10.65 -0.11
C LEU A 112 15.61 9.17 0.24
N PRO A 113 16.21 8.85 1.38
CA PRO A 113 16.32 7.48 1.84
C PRO A 113 14.94 6.86 2.10
N GLU A 114 14.91 5.54 2.18
CA GLU A 114 13.73 4.75 2.52
C GLU A 114 12.96 5.37 3.70
N GLY A 115 11.65 5.47 3.52
CA GLY A 115 10.73 5.82 4.60
C GLY A 115 10.68 7.32 4.91
N TRP A 116 11.52 8.14 4.27
CA TRP A 116 11.42 9.60 4.40
C TRP A 116 10.12 10.09 3.79
N TRP A 117 9.36 10.82 4.61
CA TRP A 117 8.18 11.53 4.17
C TRP A 117 8.62 12.73 3.34
N HIS A 118 7.97 12.96 2.20
CA HIS A 118 8.31 14.07 1.34
C HIS A 118 7.10 14.64 0.59
N TYR A 119 7.15 15.95 0.41
CA TYR A 119 6.21 16.79 -0.29
C TYR A 119 6.97 17.60 -1.34
N ALA A 120 6.38 17.84 -2.50
CA ALA A 120 6.98 18.68 -3.52
C ALA A 120 5.98 19.65 -4.14
N ALA A 121 6.41 20.89 -4.38
CA ALA A 121 5.65 21.90 -5.10
C ALA A 121 6.50 22.59 -6.17
N SER A 122 5.96 22.67 -7.39
CA SER A 122 6.65 23.32 -8.50
C SER A 122 6.50 24.83 -8.39
N LEU A 123 7.61 25.56 -8.27
CA LEU A 123 7.62 27.02 -8.14
C LEU A 123 7.63 27.74 -9.50
N SER A 124 8.03 27.03 -10.55
CA SER A 124 7.95 27.41 -11.97
C SER A 124 7.44 26.21 -12.79
N PRO A 125 7.28 26.29 -14.12
CA PRO A 125 7.30 25.10 -14.95
C PRO A 125 8.57 24.28 -14.67
N THR A 126 8.43 22.96 -14.54
CA THR A 126 9.52 22.08 -14.12
C THR A 126 9.67 20.84 -14.98
N VAL A 127 10.91 20.37 -15.09
CA VAL A 127 11.26 19.01 -15.51
C VAL A 127 12.17 18.42 -14.43
N THR A 128 11.79 17.28 -13.87
CA THR A 128 12.56 16.54 -12.85
C THR A 128 12.75 15.11 -13.33
N LEU A 129 13.98 14.60 -13.28
CA LEU A 129 14.25 13.17 -13.42
C LEU A 129 14.29 12.54 -12.03
N MET A 130 13.52 11.47 -11.82
CA MET A 130 13.52 10.74 -10.56
C MET A 130 13.83 9.28 -10.83
N CYS A 131 14.49 8.60 -9.89
CA CYS A 131 14.53 7.15 -9.91
C CYS A 131 14.40 6.58 -8.49
N ASN A 132 13.50 5.60 -8.36
CA ASN A 132 13.45 4.75 -7.19
C ASN A 132 14.57 3.70 -7.26
N PHE A 133 15.24 3.44 -6.15
CA PHE A 133 16.32 2.45 -6.10
C PHE A 133 16.37 1.71 -4.76
N TRP A 134 17.09 0.58 -4.77
CA TRP A 134 17.37 -0.22 -3.59
C TRP A 134 18.86 -0.54 -3.56
N ASP A 135 19.40 -0.67 -2.35
CA ASP A 135 20.77 -1.05 -2.10
C ASP A 135 20.83 -2.14 -1.02
N GLN A 136 22.02 -2.42 -0.50
CA GLN A 136 22.23 -3.46 0.50
C GLN A 136 21.38 -3.28 1.77
N SER A 137 20.94 -2.06 2.08
CA SER A 137 20.12 -1.79 3.27
C SER A 137 18.67 -2.25 3.13
N ASN A 138 18.12 -2.29 1.91
CA ASN A 138 16.69 -2.51 1.67
C ASN A 138 16.35 -3.41 0.47
N VAL A 139 17.33 -4.02 -0.21
CA VAL A 139 17.13 -4.85 -1.42
C VAL A 139 16.09 -5.97 -1.26
N ARG A 140 15.91 -6.52 -0.05
CA ARG A 140 14.88 -7.54 0.21
C ARG A 140 13.45 -7.03 -0.01
N ALA A 141 13.25 -5.71 0.02
CA ALA A 141 11.95 -5.11 -0.27
C ALA A 141 11.60 -5.16 -1.76
N VAL A 142 12.57 -5.38 -2.65
CA VAL A 142 12.29 -5.62 -4.07
C VAL A 142 11.41 -6.87 -4.26
N GLU A 143 11.54 -7.86 -3.37
CA GLU A 143 10.66 -9.04 -3.35
C GLU A 143 9.19 -8.67 -3.19
N ASP A 144 8.86 -7.57 -2.49
CA ASP A 144 7.48 -7.11 -2.32
C ASP A 144 6.85 -6.77 -3.68
N ILE A 145 7.62 -6.16 -4.59
CA ILE A 145 7.15 -5.79 -5.93
C ILE A 145 6.76 -7.05 -6.72
N PHE A 146 7.64 -8.05 -6.72
CA PHE A 146 7.40 -9.29 -7.45
C PHE A 146 6.30 -10.13 -6.82
N THR A 147 6.25 -10.18 -5.49
CA THR A 147 5.23 -10.93 -4.75
C THR A 147 3.84 -10.35 -5.01
N GLU A 148 3.70 -9.03 -4.99
CA GLU A 148 2.42 -8.38 -5.29
C GLU A 148 1.97 -8.59 -6.73
N GLN A 149 2.90 -8.51 -7.71
CA GLN A 149 2.59 -8.79 -9.11
C GLN A 149 2.16 -10.25 -9.33
N ALA A 150 2.89 -11.20 -8.74
CA ALA A 150 2.54 -12.61 -8.81
C ALA A 150 1.16 -12.88 -8.17
N ALA A 151 0.88 -12.25 -7.02
CA ALA A 151 -0.43 -12.35 -6.36
C ALA A 151 -1.56 -11.81 -7.26
N ARG A 152 -1.36 -10.65 -7.90
CA ARG A 152 -2.33 -10.08 -8.86
C ARG A 152 -2.58 -11.02 -10.03
N ALA A 153 -1.53 -11.58 -10.63
CA ALA A 153 -1.65 -12.51 -11.75
C ALA A 153 -2.39 -13.80 -11.35
N LEU A 154 -2.08 -14.36 -10.19
CA LEU A 154 -2.77 -15.54 -9.65
C LEU A 154 -4.25 -15.25 -9.35
N ASP A 155 -4.55 -14.06 -8.84
CA ASP A 155 -5.93 -13.63 -8.59
C ASP A 155 -6.74 -13.51 -9.87
N GLU A 156 -6.18 -12.84 -10.88
CA GLU A 156 -6.83 -12.70 -12.20
C GLU A 156 -7.12 -14.07 -12.81
N GLN A 157 -6.13 -14.96 -12.85
CA GLN A 157 -6.31 -16.32 -13.39
C GLN A 157 -7.42 -17.10 -12.68
N ARG A 158 -7.54 -16.94 -11.35
CA ARG A 158 -8.60 -17.58 -10.57
C ARG A 158 -9.97 -17.02 -10.92
N ARG A 159 -10.10 -15.69 -11.02
CA ARG A 159 -11.36 -15.04 -11.40
C ARG A 159 -11.79 -15.40 -12.80
N GLU A 160 -10.86 -15.43 -13.76
CA GLU A 160 -11.15 -15.88 -15.13
C GLU A 160 -11.63 -17.34 -15.16
N ALA A 161 -11.00 -18.22 -14.39
CA ALA A 161 -11.41 -19.62 -14.28
C ALA A 161 -12.81 -19.76 -13.65
N ALA A 162 -13.10 -19.00 -12.60
CA ALA A 162 -14.42 -18.98 -11.96
C ALA A 162 -15.51 -18.44 -12.90
N ALA A 163 -15.23 -17.35 -13.62
CA ALA A 163 -16.15 -16.79 -14.60
C ALA A 163 -16.45 -17.77 -15.74
N LYS A 164 -15.42 -18.47 -16.26
CA LYS A 164 -15.59 -19.51 -17.27
C LYS A 164 -16.45 -20.68 -16.76
N ALA A 165 -16.20 -21.14 -15.53
CA ALA A 165 -17.00 -22.21 -14.92
C ALA A 165 -18.47 -21.80 -14.74
N ALA A 166 -18.75 -20.55 -14.35
CA ALA A 166 -20.10 -20.02 -14.24
C ALA A 166 -20.82 -19.90 -15.60
N SER A 167 -20.09 -19.53 -16.66
CA SER A 167 -20.64 -19.42 -18.03
C SER A 167 -20.91 -20.76 -18.72
N GLY A 168 -20.30 -21.86 -18.24
CA GLY A 168 -20.48 -23.21 -18.78
C GLY A 168 -21.56 -24.03 -18.09
N ALA A 169 -22.19 -23.51 -17.03
CA ALA A 169 -23.31 -24.15 -16.36
C ALA A 169 -24.63 -23.76 -17.05
N GLY A 170 -25.45 -24.76 -17.42
CA GLY A 170 -26.83 -24.55 -17.91
C GLY A 170 -27.71 -23.79 -16.91
N PRO A 171 -28.98 -23.48 -17.27
CA PRO A 171 -29.81 -22.57 -16.48
C PRO A 171 -29.95 -23.02 -15.02
N PRO A 172 -29.96 -22.08 -14.06
CA PRO A 172 -29.79 -22.41 -12.65
C PRO A 172 -31.01 -23.17 -12.12
N VAL A 173 -30.77 -24.38 -11.61
CA VAL A 173 -31.73 -25.04 -10.73
C VAL A 173 -31.70 -24.32 -9.38
N ALA A 174 -32.87 -23.82 -8.99
CA ALA A 174 -33.29 -23.22 -7.72
C ALA A 174 -32.22 -22.88 -6.65
N ALA A 175 -32.24 -21.60 -6.26
CA ALA A 175 -31.42 -20.95 -5.25
C ALA A 175 -31.20 -21.78 -3.97
N VAL A 176 -29.93 -22.01 -3.64
CA VAL A 176 -29.52 -22.39 -2.30
C VAL A 176 -29.53 -21.14 -1.43
N SER A 177 -30.46 -21.14 -0.48
CA SER A 177 -30.57 -20.35 0.76
C SER A 177 -29.54 -19.22 0.93
N ALA A 178 -30.04 -17.98 0.97
CA ALA A 178 -29.30 -16.82 1.44
C ALA A 178 -28.73 -17.11 2.83
N ALA A 179 -27.43 -17.32 2.90
CA ALA A 179 -26.71 -17.31 4.17
C ALA A 179 -27.03 -15.98 4.85
N THR A 180 -27.62 -16.07 6.04
CA THR A 180 -27.90 -14.94 6.92
C THR A 180 -26.59 -14.18 7.09
N SER A 181 -26.47 -13.01 6.44
CA SER A 181 -25.29 -12.14 6.54
C SER A 181 -25.12 -11.77 8.01
N SER A 182 -24.08 -12.29 8.67
CA SER A 182 -23.76 -11.86 10.02
C SER A 182 -23.49 -10.35 10.02
N ALA A 183 -24.09 -9.63 10.96
CA ALA A 183 -23.83 -8.20 11.11
C ALA A 183 -22.35 -7.95 11.38
N GLU A 184 -21.83 -6.84 10.86
CA GLU A 184 -20.49 -6.38 11.17
C GLU A 184 -20.39 -6.02 12.65
N ARG A 185 -19.32 -6.48 13.31
CA ARG A 185 -19.09 -6.25 14.74
C ARG A 185 -17.78 -5.49 14.94
N PRO A 186 -17.73 -4.47 15.82
CA PRO A 186 -16.48 -3.80 16.15
C PRO A 186 -15.49 -4.77 16.80
N ILE A 187 -14.20 -4.52 16.62
CA ILE A 187 -13.16 -5.28 17.32
C ILE A 187 -12.95 -4.67 18.72
N GLY A 188 -13.00 -5.51 19.76
CA GLY A 188 -12.79 -5.07 21.14
C GLY A 188 -13.81 -4.03 21.62
N ALA A 189 -13.34 -2.98 22.29
CA ALA A 189 -14.14 -1.85 22.76
C ALA A 189 -14.41 -0.78 21.68
N GLY A 190 -14.24 -1.11 20.39
CA GLY A 190 -14.34 -0.16 19.28
C GLY A 190 -13.01 0.51 18.91
N GLU A 191 -11.91 0.10 19.54
CA GLU A 191 -10.57 0.53 19.18
C GLU A 191 -9.93 -0.45 18.19
N PRO A 192 -9.28 0.05 17.12
CA PRO A 192 -8.57 -0.81 16.19
C PRO A 192 -7.50 -1.65 16.89
N ARG A 193 -7.37 -2.91 16.50
CA ARG A 193 -6.36 -3.84 17.02
C ARG A 193 -5.37 -4.24 15.96
N LEU A 194 -4.13 -4.47 16.41
CA LEU A 194 -3.04 -4.93 15.58
C LEU A 194 -3.05 -6.47 15.48
N TYR A 195 -2.86 -6.94 14.26
CA TYR A 195 -2.77 -8.36 13.91
C TYR A 195 -1.50 -8.59 13.08
N ARG A 196 -0.69 -9.57 13.48
CA ARG A 196 0.47 -10.03 12.71
C ARG A 196 0.04 -11.10 11.70
N VAL A 197 0.46 -10.95 10.46
CA VAL A 197 0.29 -11.99 9.43
C VAL A 197 1.27 -13.12 9.70
N VAL A 198 0.76 -14.34 9.92
CA VAL A 198 1.58 -15.53 10.18
C VAL A 198 1.65 -16.51 9.02
N HIS A 199 0.68 -16.44 8.11
CA HIS A 199 0.63 -17.27 6.92
C HIS A 199 1.67 -16.86 5.87
N ALA A 200 2.38 -17.85 5.33
CA ALA A 200 3.39 -17.66 4.29
C ALA A 200 2.85 -18.03 2.91
N PRO A 201 3.26 -17.31 1.84
CA PRO A 201 4.13 -16.14 1.86
C PRO A 201 3.40 -14.82 2.18
N PHE A 202 2.08 -14.76 1.97
CA PHE A 202 1.25 -13.58 2.19
C PHE A 202 -0.23 -13.97 2.34
N VAL A 203 -1.05 -13.01 2.79
CA VAL A 203 -2.51 -13.06 2.75
C VAL A 203 -3.05 -12.03 1.76
N TYR A 204 -4.21 -12.31 1.15
CA TYR A 204 -4.89 -11.37 0.25
C TYR A 204 -5.71 -10.35 1.06
N LEU A 205 -5.66 -9.08 0.63
CA LEU A 205 -6.55 -8.03 1.07
C LEU A 205 -7.64 -7.84 0.01
N ARG A 206 -8.90 -7.92 0.41
CA ARG A 206 -10.07 -8.05 -0.48
C ARG A 206 -11.02 -6.86 -0.34
N ALA A 207 -11.72 -6.52 -1.41
CA ALA A 207 -12.69 -5.42 -1.39
C ALA A 207 -13.96 -5.71 -0.56
N ALA A 208 -14.23 -6.98 -0.30
CA ALA A 208 -15.33 -7.45 0.53
C ALA A 208 -14.86 -8.71 1.29
N PRO A 209 -15.53 -9.14 2.37
CA PRO A 209 -15.19 -10.33 3.14
C PRO A 209 -15.61 -11.60 2.40
N SER A 210 -14.96 -11.86 1.28
CA SER A 210 -15.15 -13.00 0.40
C SER A 210 -13.85 -13.27 -0.36
N THR A 211 -13.57 -14.56 -0.60
CA THR A 211 -12.44 -14.99 -1.43
C THR A 211 -12.61 -14.60 -2.90
N GLU A 212 -13.86 -14.41 -3.33
CA GLU A 212 -14.22 -14.04 -4.71
C GLU A 212 -14.18 -12.52 -4.94
N ALA A 213 -14.08 -11.73 -3.87
CA ALA A 213 -14.03 -10.28 -4.00
C ALA A 213 -12.73 -9.82 -4.68
N PRO A 214 -12.76 -8.71 -5.43
CA PRO A 214 -11.55 -8.16 -6.04
C PRO A 214 -10.40 -8.00 -5.05
N MET A 215 -9.20 -8.40 -5.48
CA MET A 215 -7.98 -8.18 -4.71
C MET A 215 -7.65 -6.68 -4.69
N LEU A 216 -7.49 -6.11 -3.50
CA LEU A 216 -6.97 -4.77 -3.31
C LEU A 216 -5.44 -4.77 -3.14
N GLY A 217 -4.90 -5.79 -2.48
CA GLY A 217 -3.47 -5.91 -2.20
C GLY A 217 -3.11 -7.21 -1.49
N ILE A 218 -1.91 -7.25 -0.93
CA ILE A 218 -1.43 -8.36 -0.09
C ILE A 218 -0.79 -7.83 1.19
N ALA A 219 -0.74 -8.67 2.22
CA ALA A 219 0.12 -8.45 3.39
C ALA A 219 1.04 -9.67 3.55
N ARG A 220 2.36 -9.44 3.57
CA ARG A 220 3.37 -10.52 3.71
C ARG A 220 3.41 -11.08 5.12
N LYS A 221 3.89 -12.31 5.27
CA LYS A 221 4.22 -12.87 6.59
C LYS A 221 5.13 -11.91 7.37
N GLY A 222 4.78 -11.68 8.63
CA GLY A 222 5.49 -10.76 9.53
C GLY A 222 4.99 -9.31 9.46
N ALA A 223 4.23 -8.93 8.42
CA ALA A 223 3.58 -7.63 8.39
C ALA A 223 2.50 -7.54 9.48
N THR A 224 2.30 -6.34 10.00
CA THR A 224 1.19 -6.04 10.90
C THR A 224 0.12 -5.30 10.13
N VAL A 225 -1.12 -5.80 10.22
CA VAL A 225 -2.30 -5.10 9.74
C VAL A 225 -3.13 -4.67 10.94
N GLU A 226 -3.89 -3.62 10.75
CA GLU A 226 -4.78 -3.12 11.78
C GLU A 226 -6.22 -3.28 11.34
N ALA A 227 -7.06 -3.76 12.25
CA ALA A 227 -8.46 -3.99 11.98
C ALA A 227 -9.35 -3.33 13.04
N ASP A 228 -10.50 -2.81 12.60
CA ASP A 228 -11.46 -2.10 13.45
C ASP A 228 -12.82 -2.80 13.56
N ALA A 229 -13.13 -3.69 12.62
CA ALA A 229 -14.35 -4.48 12.61
C ALA A 229 -14.12 -5.90 12.10
N MET A 230 -15.09 -6.78 12.34
CA MET A 230 -15.08 -8.17 11.86
C MET A 230 -16.46 -8.63 11.37
N ARG A 231 -16.45 -9.51 10.36
CA ARG A 231 -17.63 -10.17 9.80
C ARG A 231 -17.25 -11.56 9.30
N ASP A 232 -17.92 -12.59 9.81
CA ASP A 232 -17.75 -13.98 9.34
C ASP A 232 -16.30 -14.49 9.25
N GLY A 233 -15.46 -14.14 10.24
CA GLY A 233 -14.04 -14.51 10.27
C GLY A 233 -13.14 -13.65 9.37
N TRP A 234 -13.68 -12.60 8.76
CA TRP A 234 -12.92 -11.56 8.09
C TRP A 234 -12.78 -10.33 8.97
N LEU A 235 -11.59 -9.76 8.98
CA LEU A 235 -11.25 -8.53 9.65
C LEU A 235 -11.29 -7.39 8.64
N ARG A 236 -12.00 -6.31 8.95
CA ARG A 236 -12.01 -5.07 8.20
C ARG A 236 -10.80 -4.25 8.60
N LEU A 237 -10.00 -3.83 7.63
CA LEU A 237 -8.83 -3.00 7.87
C LEU A 237 -9.27 -1.60 8.29
N ALA A 238 -8.63 -1.08 9.34
CA ALA A 238 -8.88 0.28 9.84
C ALA A 238 -8.40 1.37 8.86
N GLU A 239 -7.42 1.02 8.03
CA GLU A 239 -6.90 1.89 6.98
C GLU A 239 -7.34 1.41 5.59
N PRO A 240 -7.66 2.34 4.69
CA PRO A 240 -7.95 1.99 3.31
C PRO A 240 -6.71 1.37 2.64
N CYS A 241 -6.96 0.40 1.76
CA CYS A 241 -5.89 -0.19 0.95
C CYS A 241 -5.36 0.83 -0.08
N LYS A 242 -4.14 0.60 -0.60
CA LYS A 242 -3.61 1.37 -1.73
C LYS A 242 -4.57 1.22 -2.93
N GLY A 243 -5.13 2.35 -3.39
CA GLY A 243 -6.16 2.37 -4.45
C GLY A 243 -7.57 2.76 -3.98
N GLY A 244 -7.77 2.91 -2.67
CA GLY A 244 -9.05 3.32 -2.07
C GLY A 244 -9.91 2.13 -1.62
N GLY A 245 -10.82 2.40 -0.67
CA GLY A 245 -11.74 1.40 -0.11
C GLY A 245 -11.23 0.69 1.15
N CYS A 246 -12.17 0.29 2.02
CA CYS A 246 -11.89 -0.51 3.22
C CYS A 246 -11.58 -1.95 2.81
N GLY A 247 -10.36 -2.41 3.11
CA GLY A 247 -9.97 -3.79 2.81
C GLY A 247 -10.48 -4.78 3.85
N TRP A 248 -10.62 -6.03 3.45
CA TRP A 248 -10.95 -7.16 4.31
C TRP A 248 -9.84 -8.21 4.21
N VAL A 249 -9.49 -8.82 5.34
CA VAL A 249 -8.50 -9.89 5.42
C VAL A 249 -9.08 -11.06 6.22
N LEU A 250 -8.90 -12.28 5.73
CA LEU A 250 -9.42 -13.47 6.40
C LEU A 250 -8.53 -13.85 7.58
N GLU A 251 -9.09 -13.96 8.79
CA GLU A 251 -8.37 -14.30 10.02
C GLU A 251 -7.88 -15.75 10.05
N HIS A 252 -8.74 -16.68 9.63
CA HIS A 252 -8.48 -18.11 9.67
C HIS A 252 -8.98 -18.82 8.41
N GLY A 253 -8.07 -19.44 7.68
CA GLY A 253 -8.29 -20.12 6.40
C GLY A 253 -8.55 -21.62 6.54
N GLY A 254 -9.00 -22.10 7.69
CA GLY A 254 -9.25 -23.53 7.96
C GLY A 254 -10.15 -24.22 6.93
N ARG A 255 -11.19 -23.53 6.43
CA ARG A 255 -12.07 -24.04 5.36
C ARG A 255 -11.35 -24.28 4.02
N MET A 256 -10.19 -23.67 3.84
CA MET A 256 -9.32 -23.82 2.66
C MET A 256 -8.07 -24.66 2.97
N GLY A 257 -7.97 -25.27 4.16
CA GLY A 257 -6.80 -26.03 4.59
C GLY A 257 -5.57 -25.18 4.90
N LEU A 258 -5.71 -23.86 5.08
CA LEU A 258 -4.59 -22.93 5.29
C LEU A 258 -4.26 -22.67 6.77
N GLY A 259 -5.13 -23.12 7.68
CA GLY A 259 -4.98 -22.87 9.12
C GLY A 259 -5.12 -21.39 9.48
N LYS A 260 -4.40 -20.95 10.52
CA LYS A 260 -4.43 -19.58 11.02
C LYS A 260 -3.66 -18.64 10.09
N LEU A 261 -4.28 -17.51 9.75
CA LEU A 261 -3.70 -16.54 8.82
C LEU A 261 -3.16 -15.30 9.54
N LEU A 262 -3.87 -14.85 10.58
CA LEU A 262 -3.48 -13.72 11.42
C LEU A 262 -3.50 -14.08 12.90
N GLU A 263 -2.66 -13.40 13.67
CA GLU A 263 -2.64 -13.48 15.13
C GLU A 263 -2.73 -12.09 15.74
N PRO A 264 -3.56 -11.87 16.78
CA PRO A 264 -3.54 -10.63 17.53
C PRO A 264 -2.15 -10.40 18.11
N THR A 265 -1.62 -9.19 17.99
CA THR A 265 -0.41 -8.78 18.71
C THR A 265 -0.82 -8.09 20.01
N GLN A 266 -0.18 -8.46 21.12
CA GLN A 266 -0.19 -7.64 22.32
C GLN A 266 0.77 -6.47 22.08
N GLU A 267 0.35 -5.24 22.43
CA GLU A 267 1.26 -4.09 22.48
C GLU A 267 2.36 -4.30 23.52
#